data_AF-A0A1C3ED91-F1
#
_entry.id   AF-A0A1C3ED91-F1
#
_cell.length_a   1.000
_cell.length_b   1.000
_cell.length_c   1.000
_cell.angle_alpha   90.00
_cell.angle_beta   90.00
_cell.angle_gamma   90.00
#
_symmetry.space_group_name_H-M   'P 1'
#
loop_
_entity.id
_entity.type
_entity.pdbx_description
1 polymer ?
#
loop_
_entity_poly.entity_id
_entity_poly.type
_entity_poly.pdbx_seq_one_letter_code
_entity_poly.pdbx_strand_id
1 'polypeptide(L)'
;MDFYGLTESNALIVEQSDNRYFIDQSETKPTSGKYRIDIEGSLSVNQIQRLPGKLVIDFNGERLELAESDIKVLGRVAMTMSKD
;
A
#
# COMPACT_ATOMS: atom_id res chain seq x y z
N MET A 1 -5.36 -19.88 7.19
CA MET A 1 -6.05 -18.80 6.45
C MET A 1 -5.30 -18.67 5.13
N ASP A 2 -5.85 -19.16 4.02
CA ASP A 2 -5.29 -18.96 2.67
C ASP A 2 -6.36 -18.27 1.81
N PHE A 3 -6.67 -17.02 2.15
CA PHE A 3 -7.57 -16.19 1.35
C PHE A 3 -6.78 -14.98 0.86
N TYR A 4 -6.86 -14.68 -0.44
CA TYR A 4 -6.22 -13.51 -1.06
C TYR A 4 -4.69 -13.45 -0.92
N GLY A 5 -4.00 -14.59 -0.78
CA GLY A 5 -2.54 -14.66 -0.64
C GLY A 5 -2.01 -14.33 0.77
N LEU A 6 -2.89 -14.06 1.72
CA LEU A 6 -2.52 -13.79 3.11
C LEU A 6 -2.36 -15.08 3.92
N THR A 7 -1.30 -15.12 4.72
CA THR A 7 -0.91 -16.12 5.71
C THR A 7 -0.61 -15.40 7.03
N GLU A 8 -0.53 -16.14 8.14
CA GLU A 8 -0.15 -15.54 9.44
C GLU A 8 1.24 -14.89 9.42
N SER A 9 2.14 -15.38 8.56
CA SER A 9 3.53 -14.90 8.48
C SER A 9 3.75 -13.67 7.60
N ASN A 10 2.83 -13.37 6.67
CA ASN A 10 2.96 -12.22 5.76
C ASN A 10 1.84 -11.19 5.92
N ALA A 11 0.82 -11.45 6.73
CA ALA A 11 -0.30 -10.53 6.93
C ALA A 11 0.02 -9.47 7.99
N LEU A 12 -0.15 -8.20 7.61
CA LEU A 12 -0.24 -7.07 8.54
C LEU A 12 -1.63 -6.46 8.48
N ILE A 13 -2.23 -6.22 9.64
CA ILE A 13 -3.48 -5.50 9.77
C ILE A 13 -3.18 -4.06 10.22
N VAL A 14 -3.64 -3.08 9.45
CA VAL A 14 -3.52 -1.66 9.78
C VAL A 14 -4.91 -1.05 9.89
N GLU A 15 -5.18 -0.36 10.99
CA GLU A 15 -6.38 0.44 11.18
C GLU A 15 -6.06 1.91 10.88
N GLN A 16 -6.85 2.52 10.01
CA GLN A 16 -6.71 3.93 9.65
C GLN A 16 -8.09 4.52 9.34
N SER A 17 -8.47 5.53 10.11
CA SER A 17 -9.83 6.10 10.09
C SER A 17 -10.88 4.99 10.27
N ASP A 18 -11.87 4.88 9.38
CA ASP A 18 -12.93 3.86 9.43
C ASP A 18 -12.61 2.59 8.63
N ASN A 19 -11.34 2.45 8.20
CA ASN A 19 -10.88 1.32 7.39
C ASN A 19 -9.89 0.44 8.16
N ARG A 20 -10.04 -0.86 7.96
CA ARG A 20 -9.04 -1.87 8.30
C ARG A 20 -8.46 -2.46 7.02
N TYR A 21 -7.16 -2.31 6.85
CA TYR A 21 -6.40 -2.82 5.71
C TYR A 21 -5.69 -4.11 6.08
N PHE A 22 -5.86 -5.14 5.26
CA PHE A 22 -5.12 -6.38 5.34
C PHE A 22 -4.05 -6.35 4.25
N ILE A 23 -2.79 -6.37 4.67
CA ILE A 23 -1.64 -6.11 3.83
C ILE A 23 -0.79 -7.37 3.74
N ASP A 24 -0.49 -7.80 2.52
CA ASP A 24 0.52 -8.82 2.23
C ASP A 24 1.90 -8.15 2.19
N GLN A 25 2.71 -8.41 3.21
CA GLN A 25 4.07 -7.88 3.36
C GLN A 25 5.09 -8.53 2.42
N SER A 26 4.73 -9.62 1.74
CA SER A 26 5.59 -10.27 0.73
C SER A 26 5.52 -9.57 -0.63
N GLU A 27 4.43 -8.86 -0.93
CA GLU A 27 4.27 -8.08 -2.17
C GLU A 27 4.85 -6.66 -2.02
N THR A 28 6.17 -6.52 -2.25
CA THR A 28 6.87 -5.23 -2.14
C THR A 28 7.18 -4.56 -3.48
N LYS A 29 6.83 -5.18 -4.61
CA LYS A 29 7.06 -4.59 -5.94
C LYS A 29 5.89 -3.66 -6.30
N PRO A 30 6.11 -2.34 -6.50
CA PRO A 30 5.04 -1.41 -6.82
C PRO A 30 4.53 -1.66 -8.26
N THR A 31 3.38 -2.32 -8.37
CA THR A 31 2.51 -2.27 -9.56
C THR A 31 1.32 -1.34 -9.28
N SER A 32 0.42 -1.14 -10.23
CA SER A 32 -0.80 -0.35 -9.93
C SER A 32 -1.67 -1.06 -8.88
N GLY A 33 -2.02 -0.37 -7.80
CA GLY A 33 -2.75 -0.96 -6.66
C GLY A 33 -2.62 -0.13 -5.39
N LYS A 34 -3.22 -0.59 -4.29
CA LYS A 34 -3.13 0.06 -2.97
C LYS A 34 -2.04 -0.61 -2.14
N TYR A 35 -1.15 0.18 -1.54
CA TYR A 35 0.03 -0.31 -0.83
C TYR A 35 0.22 0.44 0.48
N ARG A 36 0.84 -0.23 1.45
CA ARG A 36 1.47 0.44 2.58
C ARG A 36 2.88 0.85 2.18
N ILE A 37 3.14 2.15 2.24
CA ILE A 37 4.42 2.74 1.84
C ILE A 37 4.98 3.60 2.96
N ASP A 38 6.29 3.73 2.94
CA ASP A 38 7.06 4.67 3.75
C ASP A 38 7.68 5.71 2.81
N ILE A 39 7.37 6.98 3.07
CA ILE A 39 7.96 8.15 2.41
C ILE A 39 8.62 8.98 3.49
N GLU A 40 9.96 9.00 3.52
CA GLU A 40 10.77 9.77 4.47
C GLU A 40 10.40 9.53 5.96
N GLY A 41 10.03 8.31 6.32
CA GLY A 41 9.62 7.92 7.68
C GLY A 41 8.11 8.04 7.93
N SER A 42 7.35 8.58 6.98
CA SER A 42 5.89 8.70 7.05
C SER A 42 5.21 7.46 6.46
N LEU A 43 4.62 6.65 7.35
CA LEU A 43 3.90 5.42 6.98
C LEU A 43 2.45 5.73 6.61
N SER A 44 2.03 5.30 5.43
CA SER A 44 0.66 5.53 4.95
C SER A 44 0.21 4.44 3.98
N VAL A 45 -1.11 4.29 3.82
CA VAL A 45 -1.71 3.40 2.82
C VAL A 45 -2.23 4.26 1.66
N ASN A 46 -1.62 4.13 0.48
CA ASN A 46 -1.95 4.96 -0.68
C ASN A 46 -2.23 4.11 -1.92
N GLN A 47 -3.02 4.66 -2.83
CA GLN A 47 -3.16 4.14 -4.18
C GLN A 47 -1.94 4.55 -5.00
N ILE A 48 -1.23 3.57 -5.57
CA ILE A 48 -0.14 3.75 -6.51
C ILE A 48 -0.65 3.46 -7.92
N GLN A 49 -0.31 4.35 -8.85
CA GLN A 49 -0.42 4.13 -10.28
C GLN A 49 0.99 4.05 -10.90
N ARG A 50 1.29 2.91 -11.53
CA ARG A 50 2.55 2.70 -12.26
C ARG A 50 2.45 3.30 -13.66
N LEU A 51 3.38 4.17 -14.01
CA LEU A 51 3.60 4.64 -15.38
C LEU A 51 4.99 4.19 -15.85
N PRO A 52 5.28 4.22 -17.17
CA PRO A 52 6.63 3.98 -17.67
C PRO A 52 7.63 4.93 -17.00
N GLY A 53 8.57 4.38 -16.23
CA GLY A 53 9.64 5.12 -15.56
C GLY A 53 9.27 5.86 -14.27
N LYS A 54 7.99 5.88 -13.83
CA LYS A 54 7.57 6.61 -12.61
C LYS A 54 6.37 6.01 -11.90
N LEU A 55 6.12 6.46 -10.68
CA LEU A 55 4.95 6.17 -9.88
C LEU A 55 4.16 7.47 -9.67
N VAL A 56 2.84 7.36 -9.64
CA VAL A 56 1.94 8.44 -9.24
C VAL A 56 1.16 7.98 -8.02
N ILE A 57 1.14 8.78 -6.97
CA ILE A 57 0.36 8.51 -5.76
C ILE A 57 -0.57 9.67 -5.44
N ASP A 58 -1.74 9.36 -4.88
CA ASP A 58 -2.56 10.34 -4.19
C ASP A 58 -2.13 10.33 -2.72
N PHE A 59 -1.57 11.46 -2.26
CA PHE A 59 -1.13 11.65 -0.89
C PHE A 59 -1.80 12.90 -0.34
N ASN A 60 -2.71 12.73 0.62
CA ASN A 60 -3.49 13.82 1.23
C ASN A 60 -4.24 14.70 0.21
N GLY A 61 -4.70 14.12 -0.91
CA GLY A 61 -5.43 14.84 -1.96
C GLY A 61 -4.53 15.52 -3.00
N GLU A 62 -3.21 15.42 -2.85
CA GLU A 62 -2.25 15.86 -3.85
C GLU A 62 -1.71 14.69 -4.66
N ARG A 63 -1.54 14.89 -5.96
CA ARG A 63 -0.87 13.91 -6.82
C ARG A 63 0.62 14.15 -6.82
N LEU A 64 1.37 13.19 -6.29
CA LEU A 64 2.82 13.20 -6.32
C LEU A 64 3.33 12.25 -7.41
N GLU A 65 4.26 12.73 -8.22
CA GLU A 65 5.04 11.89 -9.14
C GLU A 65 6.38 11.57 -8.50
N LEU A 66 6.69 10.28 -8.38
CA LEU A 66 7.85 9.79 -7.63
C LEU A 66 8.60 8.73 -8.46
N ALA A 67 9.91 8.63 -8.27
CA ALA A 67 10.67 7.47 -8.70
C ALA A 67 10.39 6.28 -7.76
N GLU A 68 10.66 5.05 -8.22
CA GLU A 68 10.56 3.87 -7.33
C GLU A 68 11.53 3.96 -6.14
N SER A 69 12.65 4.66 -6.29
CA SER A 69 13.65 4.87 -5.24
C SER A 69 13.21 5.82 -4.14
N ASP A 70 12.19 6.66 -4.39
CA ASP A 70 11.79 7.72 -3.47
C ASP A 70 10.86 7.19 -2.36
N ILE A 71 10.34 5.97 -2.54
CA ILE A 71 9.43 5.32 -1.60
C ILE A 71 9.93 3.93 -1.24
N LYS A 72 9.59 3.49 -0.03
CA LYS A 72 9.76 2.09 0.36
C LYS A 72 8.39 1.43 0.44
N VAL A 73 8.15 0.45 -0.43
CA VAL A 73 6.93 -0.36 -0.40
C VAL A 73 7.06 -1.46 0.64
N LEU A 74 6.13 -1.49 1.60
CA LEU A 74 6.16 -2.40 2.74
C LEU A 74 5.17 -3.56 2.62
N GLY A 75 4.29 -3.51 1.62
CA GLY A 75 3.32 -4.56 1.33
C GLY A 75 2.13 -4.03 0.53
N ARG A 76 1.42 -4.95 -0.13
CA ARG A 76 0.24 -4.64 -0.92
C ARG A 76 -1.03 -4.89 -0.12
N VAL A 77 -2.02 -4.02 -0.24
CA VAL A 77 -3.34 -4.26 0.34
C VAL A 77 -4.03 -5.39 -0.44
N ALA A 78 -4.28 -6.49 0.25
CA ALA A 78 -5.04 -7.63 -0.27
C ALA A 78 -6.56 -7.47 -0.02
N MET A 79 -6.94 -6.80 1.08
CA MET A 79 -8.34 -6.52 1.41
C MET A 79 -8.48 -5.20 2.18
N THR A 80 -9.58 -4.49 1.93
CA THR A 80 -10.03 -3.35 2.74
C THR A 80 -11.38 -3.71 3.34
N MET A 81 -11.54 -3.50 4.65
CA MET A 81 -12.81 -3.58 5.35
C MET A 81 -13.15 -2.18 5.88
N SER A 82 -14.31 -1.66 5.50
CA SER A 82 -14.79 -0.35 5.91
C SER A 82 -15.96 -0.53 6.87
N LYS A 83 -16.04 0.32 7.89
CA LYS A 83 -17.23 0.38 8.75
C LYS A 83 -18.20 1.41 8.17
N ASP A 84 -19.40 0.95 7.83
CA ASP A 84 -20.56 1.82 7.53
C ASP A 84 -21.29 2.25 8.81
#